data_AF-A0A7W8B431-F1
#
_entry.id   AF-A0A7W8B431-F1
#
_cell.length_a   1.000
_cell.length_b   1.000
_cell.length_c   1.000
_cell.angle_alpha   90.00
_cell.angle_beta   90.00
_cell.angle_gamma   90.00
#
_symmetry.space_group_name_H-M   'P 1'
#
loop_
_entity.id
_entity.type
_entity.pdbx_description
1 polymer ?
#
loop_
_entity_poly.entity_id
_entity_poly.type
_entity_poly.pdbx_seq_one_letter_code
_entity_poly.pdbx_strand_id
1 'polypeptide(L)' 'MLASPGPLPPPSTERLWGAETKYDGQRTIAYLPGDGSVLLRSRSGADITAAYPELGALGMSVDGPAVVDGEIVVL' A
#
# COMPACT_ATOMS: atom_id res chain seq x y z
N MET A 1 4.71 9.14 3.17
CA MET A 1 6.05 8.78 2.67
C MET A 1 6.10 9.02 1.16
N LEU A 2 7.21 9.48 0.56
CA LEU A 2 7.37 9.63 -0.90
C LEU A 2 8.79 9.22 -1.30
N ALA A 3 8.96 8.81 -2.56
CA ALA A 3 10.26 8.46 -3.12
C ALA A 3 10.97 9.68 -3.73
N SER A 4 12.29 9.67 -3.66
CA SER A 4 13.17 10.61 -4.37
C SER A 4 13.76 9.91 -5.58
N PRO A 5 13.79 10.53 -6.77
CA PRO A 5 14.48 9.98 -7.92
C PRO A 5 16.00 9.95 -7.67
N GLY A 6 16.66 8.85 -8.02
CA GLY A 6 18.10 8.69 -7.82
C GLY A 6 18.64 7.36 -8.33
N PRO A 7 19.97 7.19 -8.37
CA PRO A 7 20.59 5.91 -8.68
C PRO A 7 20.35 4.91 -7.55
N LEU A 8 20.51 3.61 -7.86
CA LEU A 8 20.53 2.57 -6.84
C LEU A 8 21.71 2.77 -5.86
N PRO A 9 21.59 2.32 -4.60
CA PRO A 9 22.70 2.35 -3.66
C PRO A 9 23.96 1.67 -4.23
N PRO A 10 25.16 2.22 -4.01
CA PRO A 10 26.39 1.57 -4.45
C PRO A 10 26.62 0.24 -3.71
N PRO A 11 27.41 -0.70 -4.27
CA PRO A 11 27.65 -2.01 -3.65
C PRO A 11 28.18 -1.95 -2.21
N SER A 12 28.91 -0.89 -1.84
CA SER A 12 29.44 -0.70 -0.48
C SER A 12 28.36 -0.49 0.57
N THR A 13 27.17 -0.02 0.19
CA THR A 13 26.05 0.27 1.12
C THR A 13 24.79 -0.53 0.83
N GLU A 14 24.74 -1.30 -0.27
CA GLU A 14 23.58 -2.09 -0.72
C GLU A 14 22.93 -2.92 0.40
N ARG A 15 23.73 -3.60 1.23
CA ARG A 15 23.28 -4.43 2.37
C ARG A 15 22.46 -3.69 3.44
N LEU A 16 22.44 -2.35 3.42
CA LEU A 16 21.68 -1.53 4.35
C LEU A 16 20.25 -1.24 3.84
N TRP A 17 19.91 -1.69 2.63
CA TRP A 17 18.66 -1.37 1.95
C TRP A 17 17.85 -2.63 1.63
N GLY A 18 16.53 -2.52 1.71
CA GLY A 18 15.61 -3.46 1.07
C GLY A 18 15.28 -2.97 -0.35
N ALA A 19 15.21 -3.89 -1.31
CA ALA A 19 14.76 -3.60 -2.66
C ALA A 19 13.35 -4.14 -2.86
N GLU A 20 12.44 -3.30 -3.36
CA GLU A 20 11.07 -3.66 -3.69
C GLU A 20 10.75 -3.26 -5.13
N THR A 21 9.91 -4.05 -5.80
CA THR A 21 9.40 -3.71 -7.14
C THR A 21 8.57 -2.43 -7.05
N LYS A 22 8.93 -1.42 -7.85
CA LYS A 22 8.07 -0.25 -8.04
C LYS A 22 6.93 -0.60 -8.99
N TYR A 23 5.80 -1.03 -8.44
CA TYR A 23 4.57 -1.21 -9.19
C TYR A 23 4.07 0.12 -9.79
N ASP A 24 3.35 0.03 -10.92
CA ASP A 24 2.70 1.15 -11.57
C ASP A 24 1.18 0.96 -11.46
N GLY A 25 0.56 1.68 -10.52
CA GLY A 25 -0.84 1.49 -10.16
C GLY A 25 -1.39 2.66 -9.36
N GLN A 26 -2.34 2.37 -8.47
CA GLN A 26 -2.94 3.35 -7.57
C GLN A 26 -2.45 3.13 -6.13
N ARG A 27 -1.57 4.01 -5.66
CA ARG A 27 -1.21 4.03 -4.24
C ARG A 27 -2.43 4.22 -3.36
N THR A 28 -2.56 3.32 -2.39
CA THR A 28 -3.69 3.24 -1.47
C THR A 28 -3.21 2.94 -0.05
N ILE A 29 -3.74 3.70 0.91
CA ILE A 29 -3.67 3.37 2.33
C ILE A 29 -4.96 2.63 2.71
N ALA A 30 -4.84 1.38 3.11
CA ALA A 30 -5.95 0.57 3.62
C ALA A 30 -5.98 0.64 5.15
N TYR A 31 -7.09 1.13 5.69
CA TYR A 31 -7.39 1.12 7.12
C TYR A 31 -8.28 -0.10 7.41
N LEU A 32 -7.79 -1.00 8.25
CA LEU A 32 -8.44 -2.24 8.63
C LEU A 32 -8.64 -2.20 10.15
N PRO A 33 -9.79 -1.73 10.68
CA PRO A 33 -9.98 -1.58 12.12
C PRO A 33 -10.14 -2.91 12.88
N GLY A 34 -10.22 -4.05 12.18
CA GLY A 34 -10.32 -5.38 12.78
C GLY A 34 -11.75 -5.88 13.03
N ASP A 35 -12.77 -5.15 12.55
CA ASP A 35 -14.19 -5.54 12.61
C ASP A 35 -14.74 -6.08 11.27
N GLY A 36 -13.84 -6.33 10.30
CA GLY A 36 -14.19 -6.74 8.94
C GLY A 36 -14.46 -5.59 7.97
N SER A 37 -14.53 -4.34 8.43
CA SER A 37 -14.66 -3.19 7.55
C SER A 37 -13.31 -2.79 6.91
N VAL A 38 -13.40 -2.04 5.79
CA VAL A 38 -12.24 -1.52 5.06
C VAL A 38 -12.53 -0.07 4.69
N LEU A 39 -11.54 0.80 4.92
CA LEU A 39 -11.50 2.15 4.35
C LEU A 39 -10.24 2.28 3.49
N LEU A 40 -10.42 2.65 2.23
CA LEU A 40 -9.33 2.87 1.28
C LEU A 40 -9.16 4.36 1.03
N ARG A 41 -7.94 4.88 1.22
CA ARG A 41 -7.61 6.26 0.87
C ARG A 41 -6.55 6.31 -0.22
N SER A 42 -6.78 7.12 -1.24
CA SER A 42 -5.79 7.38 -2.28
C SER A 42 -4.59 8.16 -1.73
N ARG A 43 -3.56 8.33 -2.57
CA ARG A 43 -2.41 9.20 -2.25
C ARG A 43 -2.79 10.63 -1.86
N SER A 44 -3.87 11.20 -2.41
CA SER A 44 -4.34 12.54 -2.06
C SER A 44 -5.17 12.58 -0.76
N GLY A 45 -5.46 11.41 -0.17
CA GLY A 45 -6.31 11.26 1.01
C GLY A 45 -7.80 11.10 0.69
N ALA A 46 -8.19 11.07 -0.59
CA ALA A 46 -9.58 10.85 -0.98
C ALA A 46 -10.05 9.45 -0.60
N ASP A 47 -11.28 9.32 -0.09
CA ASP A 47 -11.93 8.03 0.08
C ASP A 47 -12.26 7.43 -1.28
N ILE A 48 -11.67 6.28 -1.57
CA ILE A 48 -11.81 5.53 -2.82
C ILE A 48 -12.43 4.15 -2.58
N THR A 49 -12.97 3.88 -1.40
CA THR A 49 -13.47 2.56 -1.00
C THR A 49 -14.54 2.04 -1.96
N ALA A 50 -15.48 2.91 -2.37
CA ALA A 50 -16.56 2.54 -3.28
C ALA A 50 -16.09 2.18 -4.70
N ALA A 51 -14.86 2.57 -5.09
CA ALA A 51 -14.31 2.26 -6.39
C ALA A 51 -13.74 0.83 -6.49
N TYR A 52 -13.47 0.17 -5.36
CA TYR A 52 -12.84 -1.15 -5.28
C TYR A 52 -13.61 -2.11 -4.35
N PRO A 53 -14.89 -2.41 -4.63
CA PRO A 53 -15.70 -3.29 -3.78
C PRO A 53 -15.09 -4.69 -3.60
N GLU A 54 -14.37 -5.19 -4.59
CA GLU A 54 -13.64 -6.47 -4.55
C GLU A 54 -12.57 -6.53 -3.45
N LEU A 55 -12.05 -5.38 -3.01
CA LEU A 55 -11.06 -5.31 -1.93
C LEU A 55 -11.68 -5.35 -0.53
N GLY A 56 -13.00 -5.44 -0.41
CA GLY A 56 -13.68 -5.58 0.89
C GLY A 56 -13.21 -6.80 1.70
N ALA A 57 -12.79 -7.87 1.03
CA ALA A 57 -12.26 -9.08 1.68
C ALA A 57 -10.98 -8.83 2.50
N LEU A 58 -10.27 -7.72 2.25
CA LEU A 58 -9.09 -7.34 3.03
C LEU A 58 -9.39 -7.11 4.51
N GLY A 59 -10.63 -6.74 4.86
CA GLY A 59 -11.05 -6.46 6.24
C GLY A 59 -10.88 -7.67 7.18
N MET A 60 -10.79 -8.88 6.62
CA MET A 60 -10.61 -10.13 7.35
C MET A 60 -9.23 -10.78 7.11
N SER A 61 -8.32 -10.10 6.39
CA SER A 61 -7.03 -10.69 5.96
C SER A 61 -5.91 -10.58 6.99
N VAL A 62 -6.13 -9.86 8.09
CA VAL A 62 -5.16 -9.66 9.17
C VAL A 62 -5.84 -9.85 10.52
N ASP A 63 -5.10 -10.38 11.49
CA ASP A 63 -5.57 -10.51 12.87
C ASP A 63 -5.47 -9.15 13.58
N GLY A 64 -6.61 -8.53 13.86
CA GLY A 64 -6.69 -7.26 14.59
C GLY A 64 -6.53 -6.01 13.73
N PRO A 65 -6.46 -4.81 14.35
CA PRO A 65 -6.40 -3.55 13.63
C PRO A 65 -5.05 -3.32 12.95
N ALA A 66 -5.08 -2.87 11.70
CA ALA A 66 -3.91 -2.56 10.90
C ALA A 66 -4.13 -1.36 9.97
N VAL A 67 -3.01 -0.77 9.54
CA VAL A 67 -2.95 0.20 8.44
C VAL A 67 -1.89 -0.28 7.46
N VAL A 68 -2.27 -0.48 6.20
CA VAL A 68 -1.39 -1.02 5.15
C VAL A 68 -1.19 0.02 4.06
N ASP A 69 0.07 0.28 3.67
CA ASP A 69 0.43 1.14 2.53
C ASP A 69 0.84 0.23 1.38
N GLY A 70 0.24 0.40 0.21
CA GLY A 70 0.51 -0.43 -0.96
C GLY A 70 -0.03 0.15 -2.25
N GLU A 71 0.04 -0.67 -3.31
CA GLU A 71 -0.37 -0.31 -4.66
C GLU A 71 -1.48 -1.25 -5.15
N ILE A 72 -2.61 -0.71 -5.60
CA ILE A 72 -3.61 -1.48 -6.35
C ILE A 72 -3.15 -1.57 -7.80
N VAL A 73 -3.07 -2.78 -8.34
CA VAL A 73 -2.54 -3.07 -9.69
C VAL A 73 -3.52 -3.96 -10.48
N VAL A 74 -3.41 -3.92 -11.81
CA VAL A 74 -4.17 -4.75 -12.75
C VAL A 74 -3.19 -5.49 -13.66
N LEU A 75 -3.50 -6.73 -14.04
CA LEU A 75 -2.71 -7.58 -14.95
C LEU A 75 -3.28 -7.57 -16.37
#